data_AF-A0A8B9Z250-F1
#
_entry.id   AF-A0A8B9Z250-F1
#
_cell.length_a   1.000
_cell.length_b   1.000
_cell.length_c   1.000
_cell.angle_alpha   90.00
_cell.angle_beta   90.00
_cell.angle_gamma   90.00
#
_symmetry.space_group_name_H-M   'P 1'
#
loop_
_entity.id
_entity.type
_entity.pdbx_description
1 polymer ?
#
loop_
_entity_poly.entity_id
_entity_poly.type
_entity_poly.pdbx_seq_one_letter_code
_entity_poly.pdbx_strand_id
1 'polypeptide(L)'
;PGGLGGPQARRALELEVTVLDTQMCNNSRFWNGDIAPTMICFQGRHRGSAPSKGDSGGPLVCGKRAAVAGVLSFTSPDVTDPFKPPVATSAVKHKNWIRKTLRRGCGSPQPGHTGQTDHPVLFTQVGF
;
A
#
# COMPACT_ATOMS: atom_id res chain seq x y z
N PRO A 1 -6.79 -25.88 -15.22
CA PRO A 1 -7.13 -24.56 -14.63
C PRO A 1 -6.74 -24.53 -13.14
N GLY A 2 -5.46 -24.28 -12.85
CA GLY A 2 -4.88 -24.37 -11.50
C GLY A 2 -4.83 -23.02 -10.80
N GLY A 3 -5.55 -22.89 -9.69
CA GLY A 3 -5.44 -21.76 -8.78
C GLY A 3 -4.33 -21.99 -7.77
N LEU A 4 -3.25 -21.20 -7.85
CA LEU A 4 -2.23 -21.12 -6.81
C LEU A 4 -2.69 -20.10 -5.76
N GLY A 5 -3.53 -20.56 -4.83
CA GLY A 5 -3.85 -19.86 -3.60
C GLY A 5 -3.22 -20.63 -2.43
N GLY A 6 -1.95 -20.32 -2.11
CA GLY A 6 -1.33 -20.82 -0.89
C GLY A 6 -2.03 -20.27 0.35
N PRO A 7 -1.90 -20.94 1.52
CA PRO A 7 -2.53 -20.48 2.75
C PRO A 7 -2.00 -19.10 3.15
N GLN A 8 -2.91 -18.13 3.33
CA GLN A 8 -2.61 -16.81 3.88
C GLN A 8 -2.12 -16.94 5.32
N ALA A 9 -1.20 -16.05 5.72
CA ALA A 9 -0.64 -16.05 7.05
C ALA A 9 -1.75 -15.76 8.09
N ARG A 10 -1.95 -16.67 9.05
CA ARG A 10 -2.94 -16.54 10.14
C ARG A 10 -2.55 -15.50 11.21
N ARG A 11 -1.45 -14.77 11.00
CA ARG A 11 -0.88 -13.74 11.88
C ARG A 11 -0.26 -12.65 11.02
N ALA A 12 -0.40 -11.40 11.45
CA ALA A 12 0.28 -10.28 10.83
C ALA A 12 1.80 -10.48 10.93
N LEU A 13 2.46 -10.47 9.78
CA LEU A 13 3.92 -10.51 9.68
C LEU A 13 4.42 -9.08 9.50
N GLU A 14 5.47 -8.74 10.23
CA GLU A 14 6.18 -7.47 10.05
C GLU A 14 7.42 -7.71 9.19
N LEU A 15 7.56 -6.89 8.15
CA LEU A 15 8.70 -6.90 7.25
C LEU A 15 9.44 -5.57 7.36
N GLU A 16 10.71 -5.61 7.77
CA GLU A 16 11.56 -4.43 7.71
C GLU A 16 12.00 -4.16 6.27
N VAL A 17 11.83 -2.92 5.83
CA VAL A 17 12.09 -2.50 4.45
C VAL A 17 13.00 -1.28 4.37
N THR A 18 13.67 -1.13 3.23
CA THR A 18 14.45 0.06 2.88
C THR A 18 13.83 0.72 1.66
N VAL A 19 13.64 2.05 1.71
CA VAL A 19 13.14 2.84 0.59
C VAL A 19 14.23 2.97 -0.46
N LEU A 20 13.87 2.72 -1.71
CA LEU A 20 14.72 2.87 -2.88
C LEU A 20 14.48 4.23 -3.54
N ASP A 21 15.47 4.69 -4.29
CA ASP A 21 15.31 5.88 -5.11
C ASP A 21 14.27 5.65 -6.23
N THR A 22 13.30 6.57 -6.33
CA THR A 22 12.20 6.44 -7.29
C THR A 22 12.69 6.50 -8.73
N GLN A 23 13.70 7.32 -9.05
CA GLN A 23 14.23 7.43 -10.41
C GLN A 23 14.96 6.15 -10.82
N MET A 24 15.72 5.56 -9.90
CA MET A 24 16.31 4.23 -10.10
C MET A 24 15.21 3.19 -10.38
N CYS A 25 14.18 3.10 -9.55
CA CYS A 25 13.12 2.11 -9.76
C CYS A 25 12.30 2.36 -11.04
N ASN A 26 12.30 3.58 -11.57
CA ASN A 26 11.56 3.90 -12.79
C ASN A 26 12.37 3.75 -14.08
N ASN A 27 13.64 3.36 -14.01
CA ASN A 27 14.46 3.18 -15.21
C ASN A 27 14.04 1.93 -16.02
N SER A 28 14.55 1.81 -17.24
CA SER A 28 14.18 0.75 -18.19
C SER A 28 14.48 -0.68 -17.74
N ARG A 29 15.43 -0.87 -16.81
CA ARG A 29 15.73 -2.20 -16.24
C ARG A 29 14.72 -2.62 -15.17
N PHE A 30 14.07 -1.65 -14.53
CA PHE A 30 13.12 -1.90 -13.45
C PHE A 30 11.70 -1.79 -13.99
N TRP A 31 10.96 -0.76 -13.61
CA TRP A 31 9.56 -0.57 -13.98
C TRP A 31 9.36 0.23 -15.27
N ASN A 32 10.43 0.63 -15.95
CA ASN A 32 10.39 1.19 -17.31
C ASN A 32 9.35 2.31 -17.53
N GLY A 33 9.29 3.27 -16.61
CA GLY A 33 8.36 4.41 -16.70
C GLY A 33 7.05 4.26 -15.91
N ASP A 34 6.73 3.07 -15.39
CA ASP A 34 5.46 2.81 -14.70
C ASP A 34 5.37 3.36 -13.26
N ILE A 35 6.45 3.94 -12.72
CA ILE A 35 6.50 4.46 -11.35
C ILE A 35 6.30 5.97 -11.33
N ALA A 36 5.17 6.38 -10.75
CA ALA A 36 4.85 7.79 -10.58
C ALA A 36 5.61 8.43 -9.39
N PRO A 37 5.83 9.75 -9.38
CA PRO A 37 6.43 10.47 -8.24
C PRO A 37 5.63 10.38 -6.92
N THR A 38 4.38 9.92 -7.00
CA THR A 38 3.50 9.67 -5.85
C THR A 38 3.58 8.24 -5.32
N MET A 39 4.47 7.43 -5.87
CA MET A 39 4.75 6.05 -5.45
C MET A 39 6.09 5.96 -4.70
N ILE A 40 6.21 4.93 -3.88
CA ILE A 40 7.37 4.59 -3.06
C ILE A 40 7.82 3.21 -3.49
N CYS A 41 9.05 3.13 -4.00
CA CYS A 41 9.71 1.87 -4.27
C CYS A 41 10.49 1.43 -3.03
N PHE A 42 10.47 0.15 -2.68
CA PHE A 42 11.19 -0.36 -1.53
C PHE A 42 11.63 -1.80 -1.73
N GLN A 43 12.55 -2.26 -0.88
CA GLN A 43 12.99 -3.65 -0.83
C GLN A 43 12.99 -4.15 0.62
N GLY A 44 12.81 -5.44 0.82
CA GLY A 44 13.03 -6.07 2.12
C GLY A 44 14.48 -5.95 2.57
N ARG A 45 14.71 -5.70 3.86
CA ARG A 45 16.06 -5.57 4.43
C ARG A 45 16.81 -6.91 4.41
N HIS A 46 16.08 -8.02 4.49
CA HIS A 46 16.62 -9.38 4.36
C HIS A 46 16.45 -9.90 2.93
N ARG A 47 17.46 -10.61 2.42
CA ARG A 47 17.37 -11.24 1.09
C ARG A 47 16.22 -12.24 1.05
N GLY A 48 15.46 -12.24 -0.04
CA GLY A 48 14.29 -13.12 -0.21
C GLY A 48 13.06 -12.69 0.61
N SER A 49 13.11 -11.54 1.29
CA SER A 49 11.96 -10.98 1.97
C SER A 49 11.24 -9.97 1.08
N ALA A 50 9.98 -10.27 0.75
CA ALA A 50 9.14 -9.41 -0.06
C ALA A 50 7.67 -9.59 0.36
N PRO A 51 6.83 -8.54 0.20
CA PRO A 51 5.39 -8.68 0.33
C PRO A 51 4.84 -9.69 -0.67
N SER A 52 3.79 -10.40 -0.26
CA SER A 52 3.11 -11.41 -1.04
C SER A 52 1.74 -10.94 -1.53
N LYS A 53 1.11 -11.75 -2.38
CA LYS A 53 -0.27 -11.53 -2.80
C LYS A 53 -1.19 -11.54 -1.57
N GLY A 54 -1.91 -10.44 -1.35
CA GLY A 54 -2.78 -10.24 -0.19
C GLY A 54 -2.34 -9.11 0.73
N ASP A 55 -1.07 -8.70 0.66
CA ASP A 55 -0.56 -7.60 1.49
C ASP A 55 -0.94 -6.21 0.93
N SER A 56 -1.51 -6.16 -0.27
CA SER A 56 -1.99 -4.92 -0.90
C SER A 56 -3.02 -4.23 0.00
N GLY A 57 -2.87 -2.92 0.20
CA GLY A 57 -3.64 -2.14 1.17
C GLY A 57 -2.99 -2.06 2.56
N GLY A 58 -1.98 -2.89 2.85
CA GLY A 58 -1.24 -2.84 4.11
C GLY A 58 -0.42 -1.55 4.28
N PRO A 59 -0.28 -1.01 5.50
CA PRO A 59 0.45 0.24 5.74
C PRO A 59 1.96 0.04 5.76
N LEU A 60 2.69 0.94 5.11
CA LEU A 60 4.11 1.16 5.38
C LEU A 60 4.22 2.22 6.48
N VAL A 61 4.81 1.86 7.62
CA VAL A 61 4.94 2.73 8.81
C VAL A 61 6.39 3.09 9.10
N CYS A 62 6.64 4.32 9.56
CA CYS A 62 7.97 4.75 9.97
C CYS A 62 7.94 5.67 11.21
N GLY A 63 9.11 5.82 11.86
CA GLY A 63 9.34 6.76 12.95
C GLY A 63 9.11 6.21 14.36
N LYS A 64 9.67 6.90 15.37
CA LYS A 64 9.49 6.58 16.81
C LYS A 64 8.03 6.68 17.26
N ARG A 65 7.27 7.59 16.64
CA ARG A 65 5.81 7.61 16.67
C ARG A 65 5.35 7.06 15.33
N ALA A 66 4.64 5.94 15.35
CA ALA A 66 4.20 5.26 14.13
C ALA A 66 3.41 6.21 13.23
N ALA A 67 3.96 6.49 12.05
CA ALA A 67 3.32 7.31 11.02
C ALA A 67 3.25 6.51 9.70
N VAL A 68 2.09 6.55 9.05
CA VAL A 68 1.90 5.87 7.75
C VAL A 68 2.58 6.69 6.65
N ALA A 69 3.67 6.14 6.10
CA ALA A 69 4.39 6.71 4.96
C ALA A 69 3.73 6.34 3.62
N GLY A 70 3.15 5.15 3.54
CA GLY A 70 2.52 4.66 2.31
C GLY A 70 1.57 3.49 2.55
N VAL A 71 0.92 3.09 1.46
CA VAL A 71 0.00 1.96 1.40
C VAL A 71 0.50 1.02 0.32
N LEU A 72 0.81 -0.23 0.66
CA LEU A 72 1.31 -1.21 -0.29
C LEU A 72 0.32 -1.36 -1.45
N SER A 73 0.84 -1.26 -2.68
CA SER A 73 0.02 -1.28 -3.88
C SER A 73 0.20 -2.58 -4.64
N PHE A 74 1.39 -2.82 -5.19
CA PHE A 74 1.66 -4.00 -6.02
C PHE A 74 3.09 -4.50 -5.83
N THR A 75 3.29 -5.75 -6.23
CA THR A 75 4.58 -6.45 -6.24
C THR A 75 4.64 -7.30 -7.50
N SER A 76 5.84 -7.71 -7.90
CA SER A 76 6.05 -8.66 -9.00
C SER A 76 5.36 -9.99 -8.71
N PRO A 77 4.85 -10.71 -9.73
CA PRO A 77 4.45 -12.11 -9.58
C PRO A 77 5.60 -13.00 -9.08
N ASP A 78 6.83 -12.67 -9.47
CA ASP A 78 8.05 -13.27 -8.94
C ASP A 78 8.60 -12.41 -7.81
N VAL A 79 8.30 -12.81 -6.57
CA VAL A 79 8.77 -12.13 -5.34
C VAL A 79 10.29 -12.13 -5.17
N THR A 80 11.01 -12.93 -5.97
CA THR A 80 12.47 -13.02 -5.95
C THR A 80 13.16 -12.15 -7.02
N ASP A 81 12.39 -11.52 -7.92
CA ASP A 81 12.94 -10.67 -8.98
C ASP A 81 13.52 -9.36 -8.41
N PRO A 82 14.85 -9.19 -8.44
CA PRO A 82 15.50 -7.99 -7.90
C PRO A 82 15.22 -6.73 -8.74
N PHE A 83 14.75 -6.88 -9.99
CA PHE A 83 14.45 -5.77 -10.90
C PHE A 83 13.00 -5.32 -10.81
N LYS A 84 12.13 -6.04 -10.11
CA LYS A 84 10.73 -5.65 -9.91
C LYS A 84 10.39 -5.49 -8.42
N PRO A 85 11.06 -4.53 -7.74
CA PRO A 85 10.85 -4.29 -6.32
C PRO A 85 9.39 -3.88 -6.02
N PRO A 86 8.86 -4.23 -4.84
CA PRO A 86 7.54 -3.83 -4.39
C PRO A 86 7.32 -2.31 -4.40
N VAL A 87 6.07 -1.91 -4.64
CA VAL A 87 5.67 -0.51 -4.79
C VAL A 87 4.48 -0.19 -3.90
N ALA A 88 4.59 0.91 -3.15
CA ALA A 88 3.54 1.48 -2.34
C ALA A 88 3.09 2.86 -2.85
N THR A 89 1.84 3.22 -2.59
CA THR A 89 1.34 4.58 -2.81
C THR A 89 1.76 5.46 -1.64
N SER A 90 2.35 6.63 -1.89
CA SER A 90 2.75 7.56 -0.82
C SER A 90 1.53 8.20 -0.16
N ALA A 91 1.30 7.89 1.12
CA ALA A 91 0.24 8.53 1.91
C ALA A 91 0.54 10.02 2.12
N VAL A 92 1.83 10.37 2.24
CA VAL A 92 2.29 11.75 2.42
C VAL A 92 1.94 12.60 1.20
N LYS A 93 2.21 12.11 -0.02
CA LYS A 93 1.90 12.84 -1.26
C LYS A 93 0.39 12.99 -1.49
N HIS A 94 -0.43 12.07 -0.96
CA HIS A 94 -1.89 12.11 -1.08
C HIS A 94 -2.61 12.75 0.11
N LYS A 95 -1.89 13.29 1.10
CA LYS A 95 -2.46 13.86 2.34
C LYS A 95 -3.59 14.88 2.08
N ASN A 96 -3.41 15.76 1.10
CA ASN A 96 -4.41 16.78 0.79
C ASN A 96 -5.71 16.18 0.24
N TRP A 97 -5.59 15.18 -0.63
CA TRP A 97 -6.74 14.45 -1.14
C TRP A 97 -7.46 13.72 -0.02
N ILE A 98 -6.74 12.99 0.84
CA ILE A 98 -7.31 12.27 2.00
C ILE A 98 -8.10 13.24 2.90
N ARG A 99 -7.51 14.38 3.28
CA ARG A 99 -8.19 15.40 4.10
C ARG A 99 -9.43 15.97 3.43
N LYS A 100 -9.38 16.20 2.12
CA LYS A 100 -10.52 16.71 1.35
C LYS A 100 -11.64 15.68 1.28
N THR A 101 -11.33 14.40 1.05
CA THR A 101 -12.30 13.31 1.03
C THR A 101 -12.99 13.15 2.38
N LEU A 102 -12.22 13.16 3.48
CA LEU A 102 -12.80 13.06 4.82
C LEU A 102 -13.72 14.24 5.16
N ARG A 103 -13.35 15.48 4.78
CA ARG A 103 -14.19 16.66 4.99
C ARG A 103 -15.46 16.66 4.17
N ARG A 104 -15.44 16.08 2.96
CA ARG A 104 -16.61 16.00 2.08
C ARG A 104 -17.56 14.87 2.45
N GLY A 105 -17.14 13.97 3.34
CA GLY A 105 -17.83 12.70 3.59
C GLY A 105 -17.44 11.65 2.55
N CYS A 106 -17.45 10.37 2.96
CA CYS A 106 -17.20 9.23 2.07
C CYS A 106 -18.45 8.81 1.25
N GLY A 107 -19.50 9.63 1.23
CA GLY A 107 -20.79 9.28 0.66
C GLY A 107 -20.96 9.69 -0.80
N SER A 108 -21.26 8.72 -1.66
CA SER A 108 -22.34 8.88 -2.63
C SER A 108 -23.68 8.97 -1.86
N PRO A 109 -24.73 9.64 -2.37
CA PRO A 109 -26.02 9.71 -1.68
C PRO A 109 -26.58 8.28 -1.52
N GLN A 110 -26.68 7.79 -0.29
CA GLN A 110 -27.47 6.59 0.02
C GLN A 110 -28.88 7.07 0.40
N PRO A 111 -29.93 6.68 -0.35
CA PRO A 111 -31.30 7.04 0.01
C PRO A 111 -31.69 6.29 1.28
N GLY A 112 -31.92 7.02 2.39
CA GLY A 112 -32.49 6.45 3.62
C GLY A 112 -31.74 6.68 4.93
N HIS A 113 -30.69 7.50 4.98
CA HIS A 113 -30.09 7.94 6.24
C HIS A 113 -30.31 9.43 6.47
N THR A 114 -31.47 9.77 7.02
CA THR A 114 -31.72 11.05 7.69
C THR A 114 -31.01 11.04 9.03
N GLY A 115 -29.73 11.39 9.02
CA GLY A 115 -28.90 11.40 10.22
C GLY A 115 -27.54 12.00 9.90
N GLN A 116 -27.48 13.32 9.93
CA GLN A 116 -26.27 14.09 9.78
C GLN A 116 -25.28 13.72 10.90
N THR A 117 -24.29 12.91 10.56
CA THR A 117 -23.06 12.78 11.35
C THR A 117 -22.02 13.61 10.63
N ASP A 118 -21.47 14.63 11.30
CA ASP A 118 -20.44 15.55 10.75
C ASP A 118 -19.08 14.87 10.48
N HIS A 119 -19.02 13.53 10.56
CA HIS A 119 -17.81 12.75 10.36
C HIS A 119 -18.04 11.57 9.40
N PRO A 120 -17.12 11.35 8.43
CA PRO A 120 -17.22 10.22 7.52
C PRO A 120 -17.13 8.89 8.27
N VAL A 121 -18.03 7.95 7.96
CA VAL A 121 -17.91 6.55 8.39
C VAL A 121 -16.82 5.88 7.55
N LEU A 122 -15.85 5.26 8.21
CA LEU A 122 -14.74 4.54 7.59
C LEU A 122 -14.81 3.06 7.94
N PHE A 123 -14.43 2.21 6.99
CA PHE A 123 -14.38 0.76 7.16
C PHE A 123 -12.91 0.30 7.13
N THR A 124 -12.59 -0.69 7.95
CA THR A 124 -11.29 -1.37 7.97
C THR A 124 -11.52 -2.87 7.94
N GLN A 125 -10.56 -3.61 7.40
CA GLN A 125 -10.56 -5.07 7.46
C GLN A 125 -10.26 -5.52 8.90
N VAL A 126 -10.93 -6.58 9.35
CA VAL A 126 -10.77 -7.19 10.68
C VAL A 126 -10.62 -8.71 10.52
N GLY A 127 -9.59 -9.29 11.14
CA GLY A 127 -9.27 -10.71 11.06
C GLY A 127 -8.56 -11.11 9.75
N PHE A 128 -7.34 -11.66 9.88
CA PHE A 128 -6.57 -12.27 8.78
C PHE A 128 -6.72 -13.79 8.82
#